data_AF-A0A0M3JHE2-F1
#
_entry.id   AF-A0A0M3JHE2-F1
#
_cell.length_a   1.000
_cell.length_b   1.000
_cell.length_c   1.000
_cell.angle_alpha   90.00
_cell.angle_beta   90.00
_cell.angle_gamma   90.00
#
_symmetry.space_group_name_H-M   'P 1'
#
loop_
_entity.id
_entity.type
_entity.pdbx_description
1 polymer ?
#
loop_
_entity_poly.entity_id
_entity_poly.type
_entity_poly.pdbx_seq_one_letter_code
_entity_poly.pdbx_strand_id
1 'polypeptide(L)' 'MHSVLSILSVLLKAPVVPSKAPVVNAFMKQLNALIKLISASSGIIAENDLQLEFFTQLPPAYDHE' A
#
# COMPACT_ATOMS: atom_id res chain seq x y z
N MET A 1 7.81 4.20 14.70
CA MET A 1 8.41 4.22 13.35
C MET A 1 9.88 3.85 13.48
N HIS A 2 10.41 2.99 12.58
CA HIS A 2 11.83 2.65 12.55
C HIS A 2 12.63 3.79 11.93
N SER A 3 13.88 4.00 12.36
CA SER A 3 14.71 5.13 11.89
C SER A 3 15.05 5.06 10.39
N VAL A 4 15.01 3.86 9.81
CA VAL A 4 15.12 3.64 8.36
C VAL A 4 13.72 3.70 7.74
N LEU A 5 13.46 4.75 6.97
CA LEU A 5 12.19 4.97 6.31
C LEU A 5 12.14 4.24 4.95
N SER A 6 11.86 2.93 4.98
CA SER A 6 11.83 2.08 3.77
C SER A 6 10.78 2.49 2.74
N ILE A 7 9.84 3.39 3.07
CA ILE A 7 8.92 3.96 2.07
C ILE A 7 9.67 4.78 1.01
N LEU A 8 10.82 5.40 1.33
CA LEU A 8 11.62 6.16 0.36
C LEU A 8 12.38 5.27 -0.64
N SER A 9 12.27 3.95 -0.51
CA SER A 9 12.90 2.99 -1.44
C SER A 9 12.48 3.19 -2.90
N VAL A 10 11.34 3.85 -3.14
CA VAL A 10 10.86 4.22 -4.48
C VAL A 10 11.80 5.17 -5.24
N LEU A 11 12.62 5.95 -4.52
CA LEU A 11 13.57 6.91 -5.09
C LEU A 11 15.02 6.39 -5.14
N LEU A 12 15.27 5.17 -4.64
CA LEU A 12 16.62 4.63 -4.47
C LEU A 12 16.81 3.35 -5.28
N LYS A 13 17.91 3.27 -6.02
CA LYS A 13 18.28 2.06 -6.78
C LYS A 13 18.73 0.90 -5.87
N ALA A 14 19.23 1.22 -4.68
CA ALA A 14 19.65 0.26 -3.66
C ALA A 14 19.07 0.70 -2.29
N PRO A 15 17.84 0.27 -1.97
CA PRO A 15 17.18 0.73 -0.76
C PRO A 15 17.74 0.08 0.51
N VAL A 16 17.97 0.90 1.54
CA VAL A 16 18.31 0.42 2.89
C VAL A 16 17.01 0.02 3.58
N VAL A 17 16.97 -1.20 4.11
CA VAL A 17 15.81 -1.76 4.84
C VAL A 17 16.20 -2.11 6.28
N PRO A 18 15.25 -2.08 7.24
CA PRO A 18 15.48 -2.53 8.60
C PRO A 18 16.09 -3.93 8.65
N SER A 19 16.94 -4.20 9.64
CA SER A 19 17.50 -5.55 9.83
C SER A 19 16.37 -6.57 9.94
N LYS A 20 16.47 -7.66 9.15
CA LYS A 20 15.48 -8.76 8.97
C LYS A 20 14.31 -8.48 8.02
N ALA A 21 14.16 -7.27 7.45
CA ALA A 21 13.16 -7.03 6.41
C ALA A 21 13.72 -7.39 5.02
N PRO A 22 12.92 -8.01 4.13
CA PRO A 22 13.35 -8.31 2.77
C PRO A 22 13.46 -7.03 1.93
N VAL A 23 14.47 -6.97 1.06
CA VAL A 23 14.62 -5.89 0.09
C VAL A 23 13.61 -6.08 -1.03
N VAL A 24 12.71 -5.10 -1.20
CA VAL A 24 11.79 -5.04 -2.34
C VAL A 24 12.35 -4.04 -3.35
N ASN A 25 12.60 -4.46 -4.59
CA ASN A 25 13.11 -3.60 -5.67
C ASN A 25 12.12 -3.43 -6.84
N ALA A 26 10.88 -3.92 -6.69
CA ALA A 26 9.84 -3.73 -7.68
C ALA A 26 9.21 -2.35 -7.50
N PHE A 27 9.49 -1.43 -8.42
CA PHE A 27 9.04 -0.03 -8.35
C PHE A 27 7.53 0.12 -8.10
N MET A 28 6.69 -0.59 -8.87
CA MET A 28 5.23 -0.52 -8.70
C MET A 28 4.76 -1.03 -7.33
N LYS A 29 5.44 -2.03 -6.75
CA LYS A 29 5.12 -2.51 -5.39
C LYS A 29 5.48 -1.48 -4.32
N GLN A 30 6.61 -0.77 -4.49
CA GLN A 30 7.03 0.30 -3.59
C GLN A 30 6.11 1.52 -3.69
N LEU A 31 5.70 1.88 -4.92
CA LEU A 31 4.76 2.97 -5.15
C LEU A 31 3.38 2.66 -4.57
N ASN A 32 2.85 1.46 -4.77
CA ASN A 32 1.59 1.04 -4.17
C ASN A 32 1.65 1.05 -2.64
N ALA A 33 2.79 0.70 -2.04
CA ALA A 33 2.97 0.80 -0.59
C ALA A 33 2.92 2.26 -0.10
N LEU A 34 3.50 3.20 -0.84
CA LEU A 34 3.41 4.64 -0.53
C LEU A 34 1.97 5.16 -0.66
N ILE A 35 1.28 4.82 -1.75
CA ILE A 35 -0.12 5.23 -1.98
C ILE A 35 -1.02 4.69 -0.86
N LYS A 36 -0.90 3.40 -0.51
CA LYS A 36 -1.65 2.77 0.58
C LYS A 36 -1.41 3.47 1.92
N LEU A 37 -0.17 3.87 2.20
CA LEU A 37 0.16 4.61 3.42
C LEU A 37 -0.54 5.97 3.46
N ILE A 38 -0.50 6.73 2.36
CA ILE A 38 -1.14 8.06 2.27
C ILE A 38 -2.67 7.93 2.36
N SER A 39 -3.27 6.99 1.64
CA SER A 39 -4.72 6.73 1.69
C SER A 39 -5.18 6.38 3.10
N ALA A 40 -4.47 5.48 3.79
CA ALA A 40 -4.75 5.13 5.19
C ALA A 40 -4.61 6.33 6.14
N SER A 41 -3.62 7.20 5.91
CA SER A 41 -3.42 8.44 6.68
C SER A 41 -4.57 9.44 6.47
N SER A 42 -5.20 9.42 5.30
CA SER A 42 -6.32 10.27 4.92
C SER A 42 -7.69 9.67 5.29
N GLY A 43 -7.74 8.45 5.83
CA GLY A 43 -8.99 7.73 6.11
C GLY A 43 -9.70 7.21 4.85
N ILE A 44 -9.03 7.21 3.70
CA ILE A 44 -9.56 6.70 2.43
C ILE A 44 -9.18 5.22 2.31
N ILE A 45 -10.13 4.38 1.91
CA ILE A 45 -9.84 2.98 1.58
C ILE A 45 -8.84 2.96 0.42
N ALA A 46 -7.70 2.30 0.62
CA ALA A 46 -6.69 2.24 -0.40
C ALA A 46 -7.17 1.41 -1.61
N GLU A 47 -6.78 1.84 -2.80
CA GLU A 47 -7.11 1.19 -4.08
C GLU A 47 -6.77 -0.32 -4.06
N ASN A 48 -7.70 -1.11 -4.61
CA ASN A 48 -7.64 -2.56 -4.64
C ASN A 48 -7.88 -3.04 -6.07
N ASP A 49 -6.84 -3.61 -6.69
CA ASP A 49 -6.85 -4.13 -8.07
C ASP A 49 -7.86 -5.27 -8.34
N LEU A 50 -8.60 -5.74 -7.34
CA LEU A 50 -9.51 -6.89 -7.46
C LEU A 50 -10.84 -6.53 -8.17
N GLN A 51 -11.26 -5.25 -8.14
CA GLN A 51 -12.47 -4.68 -8.79
C GLN A 51 -13.64 -5.67 -8.96
N LEU A 52 -14.07 -6.28 -7.84
CA LEU A 52 -15.04 -7.38 -7.86
C LEU A 52 -16.42 -6.96 -8.37
N GLU A 53 -16.73 -5.66 -8.34
CA GLU A 53 -17.99 -5.10 -8.86
C GLU A 53 -18.25 -5.40 -10.35
N PHE A 54 -17.21 -5.66 -11.15
CA PHE A 54 -17.39 -6.00 -12.57
C PHE A 54 -17.95 -7.41 -12.78
N PHE A 55 -17.68 -8.33 -11.86
CA PHE A 55 -18.02 -9.74 -11.99
C PHE A 55 -19.06 -10.20 -10.96
N THR A 56 -19.34 -9.38 -9.96
CA THR A 56 -20.20 -9.73 -8.82
C THR A 56 -21.18 -8.60 -8.53
N GLN A 57 -22.42 -8.94 -8.18
CA GLN A 57 -23.36 -7.96 -7.63
C GLN A 57 -22.85 -7.53 -6.25
N LEU A 58 -22.54 -6.24 -6.08
CA LEU A 58 -22.05 -5.71 -4.81
C LEU A 58 -23.12 -5.88 -3.73
N PRO A 59 -22.81 -6.49 -2.57
CA PRO A 59 -23.78 -6.58 -1.48
C PRO A 59 -24.16 -5.16 -0.99
N PRO A 60 -25.37 -4.98 -0.44
CA PRO A 60 -25.76 -3.69 0.14
C PRO A 60 -24.76 -3.30 1.22
N ALA A 61 -24.40 -2.01 1.29
CA ALA A 61 -23.47 -1.51 2.28
C ALA A 61 -23.97 -1.88 3.68
N TYR A 62 -23.09 -2.47 4.50
CA TYR A 62 -23.37 -2.61 5.92
C TYR A 62 -23.20 -1.24 6.55
N ASP A 63 -24.31 -0.61 6.93
CA ASP A 63 -24.31 0.54 7.83
C ASP A 63 -23.75 0.06 9.18
N HIS A 64 -22.47 0.33 9.43
CA HIS A 64 -21.91 0.22 10.76
C HIS A 64 -22.47 1.38 11.59
N GLU A 65 -23.64 1.17 12.21
CA GLU A 65 -24.05 1.91 13.42
C GLU A 65 -23.11 1.59 14.59
#